data_AF-A0A2N9MV49-F1
#
_entry.id   AF-A0A2N9MV49-F1
#
_cell.length_a   1.000
_cell.length_b   1.000
_cell.length_c   1.000
_cell.angle_alpha   90.00
_cell.angle_beta   90.00
_cell.angle_gamma   90.00
#
_symmetry.space_group_name_H-M   'P 1'
#
loop_
_entity.id
_entity.type
_entity.pdbx_description
1 polymer ?
#
loop_
_entity_poly.entity_id
_entity_poly.type
_entity_poly.pdbx_seq_one_letter_code
_entity_poly.pdbx_strand_id
1 'polypeptide(L)'
;MRFAAGLWLASVACFLAYGATPALDVSLAHGTTAELETRQQLERLLKAYDLSDWVWTRKIVIDKDAIPHSHPVLTLHTRHLKEDFLPLSTFVHEEYHWYETAHPGESSAAIAELKTAFPRLPVGGLDGASEEQNSYLHVIVCYAEWQKMKALVGAEKAHEVMEFWAGDHYRAIYRLVLDHEAAVGEVVHRHQLLPQP
;
A
#
# COMPACT_ATOMS: atom_id res chain seq x y z
N MET A 1 21.04 -8.36 64.63
CA MET A 1 21.56 -7.78 63.37
C MET A 1 21.43 -8.81 62.26
N ARG A 2 20.47 -8.64 61.34
CA ARG A 2 20.42 -9.32 60.03
C ARG A 2 19.75 -8.33 59.07
N PHE A 3 20.54 -7.72 58.20
CA PHE A 3 20.06 -6.87 57.12
C PHE A 3 19.61 -7.77 55.96
N ALA A 4 18.35 -7.67 55.56
CA ALA A 4 17.86 -8.25 54.31
C ALA A 4 17.99 -7.17 53.23
N ALA A 5 18.91 -7.37 52.28
CA ALA A 5 19.04 -6.54 51.10
C ALA A 5 17.99 -6.97 50.07
N GLY A 6 17.01 -6.11 49.82
CA GLY A 6 16.04 -6.29 48.74
C GLY A 6 16.69 -5.95 47.40
N LEU A 7 16.82 -6.95 46.52
CA LEU A 7 17.22 -6.76 45.14
C LEU A 7 16.03 -6.20 44.36
N TRP A 8 16.10 -4.94 43.96
CA TRP A 8 15.15 -4.36 42.99
C TRP A 8 15.64 -4.67 41.58
N LEU A 9 14.99 -5.61 40.90
CA LEU A 9 15.14 -5.81 39.46
C LEU A 9 14.41 -4.67 38.74
N ALA A 10 15.15 -3.69 38.23
CA ALA A 10 14.63 -2.71 37.29
C ALA A 10 14.48 -3.36 35.91
N SER A 11 13.24 -3.67 35.52
CA SER A 11 12.91 -4.06 34.16
C SER A 11 13.10 -2.84 33.25
N VAL A 12 14.16 -2.83 32.44
CA VAL A 12 14.31 -1.86 31.36
C VAL A 12 13.35 -2.28 30.26
N ALA A 13 12.20 -1.59 30.17
CA ALA A 13 11.34 -1.66 29.01
C ALA A 13 12.06 -0.94 27.86
N CYS A 14 12.59 -1.72 26.91
CA CYS A 14 13.08 -1.20 25.65
C CYS A 14 11.87 -0.88 24.77
N PHE A 15 11.40 0.36 24.81
CA PHE A 15 10.43 0.84 23.84
C PHE A 15 11.16 1.04 22.51
N LEU A 16 10.89 0.18 21.54
CA LEU A 16 11.22 0.46 20.15
C LEU A 16 10.43 1.71 19.77
N ALA A 17 11.13 2.82 19.52
CA ALA A 17 10.51 4.00 18.95
C ALA A 17 10.18 3.67 17.49
N TYR A 18 8.91 3.34 17.23
CA TYR A 18 8.40 3.33 15.87
C TYR A 18 8.53 4.75 15.31
N GLY A 19 9.09 4.87 14.11
CA GLY A 19 9.22 6.16 13.43
C GLY A 19 7.83 6.70 13.11
N ALA A 20 7.62 8.00 13.25
CA ALA A 20 6.40 8.59 12.71
C ALA A 20 6.48 8.66 11.19
N THR A 21 5.34 8.53 10.50
CA THR A 21 5.22 8.81 9.07
C THR A 21 5.91 10.13 8.72
N PRO A 22 6.85 10.16 7.75
CA PRO A 22 7.59 11.36 7.44
C PRO A 22 6.67 12.46 6.91
N ALA A 23 7.07 13.72 7.12
CA ALA A 23 6.35 14.85 6.55
C ALA A 23 6.43 14.83 5.01
N LEU A 24 5.28 14.97 4.35
CA LEU A 24 5.13 14.98 2.89
C LEU A 24 4.74 16.36 2.39
N ASP A 25 5.32 16.76 1.25
CA ASP A 25 4.95 17.98 0.52
C ASP A 25 3.79 17.65 -0.41
N VAL A 26 2.58 18.07 -0.02
CA VAL A 26 1.34 17.80 -0.76
C VAL A 26 0.86 19.07 -1.46
N SER A 27 1.02 19.08 -2.78
CA SER A 27 0.64 20.17 -3.68
C SER A 27 -0.70 19.91 -4.36
N LEU A 28 -1.35 20.96 -4.89
CA LEU A 28 -2.63 20.86 -5.60
C LEU A 28 -2.39 21.21 -7.07
N ALA A 29 -2.89 20.40 -8.00
CA ALA A 29 -2.73 20.65 -9.43
C ALA A 29 -3.52 21.88 -9.90
N HIS A 30 -4.74 22.07 -9.37
CA HIS A 30 -5.67 23.09 -9.84
C HIS A 30 -6.12 24.07 -8.74
N GLY A 31 -5.84 23.78 -7.46
CA GLY A 31 -6.24 24.60 -6.33
C GLY A 31 -7.74 24.56 -6.03
N THR A 32 -8.44 23.51 -6.44
CA THR A 32 -9.89 23.40 -6.23
C THR A 32 -10.24 23.05 -4.79
N THR A 33 -11.48 23.32 -4.37
CA THR A 33 -11.97 22.91 -3.04
C THR A 33 -11.84 21.41 -2.82
N ALA A 34 -12.14 20.58 -3.84
CA ALA A 34 -12.03 19.13 -3.74
C ALA A 34 -10.57 18.66 -3.51
N GLU A 35 -9.61 19.28 -4.19
CA GLU A 35 -8.19 18.97 -3.99
C GLU A 35 -7.70 19.42 -2.61
N LEU A 36 -8.13 20.61 -2.15
CA LEU A 36 -7.81 21.10 -0.81
C LEU A 36 -8.35 20.16 0.27
N GLU A 37 -9.61 19.74 0.16
CA GLU A 37 -10.24 18.80 1.11
C GLU A 37 -9.57 17.42 1.05
N THR A 38 -9.18 16.96 -0.14
CA THR A 38 -8.47 15.67 -0.31
C THR A 38 -7.08 15.73 0.33
N ARG A 39 -6.34 16.83 0.16
CA ARG A 39 -5.07 17.04 0.87
C ARG A 39 -5.26 17.00 2.39
N GLN A 40 -6.26 17.70 2.91
CA GLN A 40 -6.54 17.71 4.36
C GLN A 40 -6.91 16.32 4.87
N GLN A 41 -7.69 15.56 4.10
CA GLN A 41 -7.99 14.16 4.39
C GLN A 41 -6.72 13.31 4.43
N LEU A 42 -5.86 13.40 3.41
CA LEU A 42 -4.59 12.68 3.36
C LEU A 42 -3.69 13.04 4.55
N GLU A 43 -3.47 14.32 4.82
CA GLU A 43 -2.65 14.77 5.95
C GLU A 43 -3.17 14.27 7.30
N ARG A 44 -4.50 14.17 7.45
CA ARG A 44 -5.11 13.59 8.65
C ARG A 44 -4.85 12.08 8.73
N LEU A 45 -4.94 11.35 7.63
CA LEU A 45 -4.67 9.91 7.56
C LEU A 45 -3.20 9.61 7.87
N LEU A 46 -2.26 10.36 7.28
CA LEU A 46 -0.82 10.21 7.52
C LEU A 46 -0.42 10.47 8.98
N LYS A 47 -1.21 11.24 9.73
CA LYS A 47 -1.04 11.46 11.18
C LYS A 47 -1.67 10.36 12.03
N ALA A 48 -2.74 9.73 11.53
CA ALA A 48 -3.50 8.71 12.25
C ALA A 48 -2.90 7.30 12.10
N TYR A 49 -2.20 7.05 10.99
CA TYR A 49 -1.66 5.75 10.61
C TYR A 49 -0.14 5.80 10.47
N ASP A 50 0.51 4.73 10.93
CA ASP A 50 1.96 4.58 10.83
C ASP A 50 2.37 3.95 9.49
N LEU A 51 2.97 4.79 8.66
CA LEU A 51 3.45 4.47 7.32
C LEU A 51 4.97 4.66 7.21
N SER A 52 5.71 4.76 8.33
CA SER A 52 7.16 5.08 8.29
C SER A 52 7.96 4.23 7.31
N ASP A 53 7.62 2.94 7.23
CA ASP A 53 8.36 1.94 6.44
C ASP A 53 7.80 1.78 5.02
N TRP A 54 6.82 2.61 4.64
CA TRP A 54 6.05 2.54 3.41
C TRP A 54 5.97 3.89 2.68
N VAL A 55 6.94 4.78 2.92
CA VAL A 55 6.98 6.12 2.29
C VAL A 55 8.32 6.38 1.62
N TRP A 56 8.32 6.25 0.30
CA TRP A 56 9.49 6.40 -0.56
C TRP A 56 9.51 7.73 -1.30
N THR A 57 8.35 8.35 -1.55
CA THR A 57 8.31 9.73 -2.06
C THR A 57 8.31 10.77 -0.93
N ARG A 58 8.58 12.02 -1.30
CA ARG A 58 8.41 13.21 -0.44
C ARG A 58 7.42 14.21 -1.03
N LYS A 59 7.06 14.05 -2.31
CA LYS A 59 6.19 14.96 -3.05
C LYS A 59 4.98 14.21 -3.54
N ILE A 60 3.82 14.84 -3.31
CA ILE A 60 2.53 14.34 -3.76
C ILE A 60 1.80 15.47 -4.48
N VAL A 61 1.09 15.14 -5.54
CA VAL A 61 0.14 16.02 -6.22
C VAL A 61 -1.27 15.48 -5.99
N ILE A 62 -2.19 16.35 -5.58
CA ILE A 62 -3.62 16.05 -5.65
C ILE A 62 -4.16 16.68 -6.93
N ASP A 63 -4.70 15.85 -7.81
CA ASP A 63 -5.21 16.25 -9.12
C ASP A 63 -6.59 15.62 -9.36
N LYS A 64 -7.61 16.45 -9.57
CA LYS A 64 -8.99 15.99 -9.80
C LYS A 64 -9.24 15.37 -11.18
N ASP A 65 -8.32 15.54 -12.13
CA ASP A 65 -8.45 15.11 -13.53
C ASP A 65 -7.50 13.94 -13.88
N ALA A 66 -6.58 13.58 -12.98
CA ALA A 66 -5.62 12.51 -13.19
C ALA A 66 -6.08 11.16 -12.61
N ILE A 67 -5.78 10.08 -13.33
CA ILE A 67 -5.80 8.73 -12.74
C ILE A 67 -4.64 8.63 -11.75
N PRO A 68 -4.83 8.05 -10.55
CA PRO A 68 -3.74 7.83 -9.61
C PRO A 68 -2.54 7.13 -10.24
N HIS A 69 -1.34 7.57 -9.89
CA HIS A 69 -0.09 6.98 -10.36
C HIS A 69 1.08 7.40 -9.48
N SER A 70 2.09 6.55 -9.40
CA SER A 70 3.31 6.75 -8.61
C SER A 70 4.35 7.67 -9.25
N HIS A 71 4.51 7.63 -10.57
CA HIS A 71 5.62 8.26 -11.30
C HIS A 71 5.20 9.31 -12.34
N PRO A 72 5.98 10.38 -12.56
CA PRO A 72 7.25 10.70 -11.90
C PRO A 72 7.08 11.34 -10.52
N VAL A 73 5.85 11.72 -10.17
CA VAL A 73 5.46 12.22 -8.85
C VAL A 73 4.15 11.52 -8.47
N LEU A 74 4.06 11.05 -7.23
CA LEU A 74 2.87 10.37 -6.74
C LEU A 74 1.68 11.32 -6.83
N THR A 75 0.68 10.94 -7.61
CA THR A 75 -0.52 11.73 -7.86
C THR A 75 -1.75 10.97 -7.40
N LEU A 76 -2.61 11.64 -6.62
CA LEU A 76 -3.86 11.07 -6.11
C LEU A 76 -5.07 11.84 -6.64
N HIS A 77 -6.16 11.11 -6.93
CA HIS A 77 -7.42 11.69 -7.36
C HIS A 77 -8.32 12.07 -6.18
N THR A 78 -9.16 13.08 -6.38
CA THR A 78 -10.22 13.53 -5.46
C THR A 78 -11.46 12.62 -5.37
N ARG A 79 -11.52 11.46 -6.06
CA ARG A 79 -12.76 10.68 -6.30
C ARG A 79 -13.37 10.13 -5.01
N HIS A 80 -12.55 9.82 -4.01
CA HIS A 80 -12.94 9.17 -2.75
C HIS A 80 -12.87 10.11 -1.55
N LEU A 81 -13.14 11.39 -1.81
CA LEU A 81 -13.24 12.39 -0.77
C LEU A 81 -14.33 11.98 0.24
N LYS A 82 -13.99 12.03 1.54
CA LYS A 82 -14.80 11.58 2.70
C LYS A 82 -14.86 10.07 2.92
N GLU A 83 -14.19 9.26 2.11
CA GLU A 83 -14.11 7.80 2.26
C GLU A 83 -12.72 7.37 2.73
N ASP A 84 -12.34 7.70 3.96
CA ASP A 84 -10.97 7.62 4.50
C ASP A 84 -10.08 6.44 4.07
N PHE A 85 -10.62 5.22 4.00
CA PHE A 85 -9.79 4.04 3.73
C PHE A 85 -9.49 3.83 2.25
N LEU A 86 -10.32 4.35 1.33
CA LEU A 86 -10.06 4.22 -0.10
C LEU A 86 -8.83 5.04 -0.55
N PRO A 87 -8.70 6.35 -0.26
CA PRO A 87 -7.49 7.09 -0.61
C PRO A 87 -6.28 6.67 0.22
N LEU A 88 -6.46 6.11 1.43
CA LEU A 88 -5.37 5.48 2.16
C LEU A 88 -4.84 4.25 1.39
N SER A 89 -5.74 3.40 0.89
CA SER A 89 -5.41 2.25 0.05
C SER A 89 -4.68 2.68 -1.23
N THR A 90 -5.22 3.67 -1.94
CA THR A 90 -4.58 4.23 -3.13
C THR A 90 -3.20 4.80 -2.82
N PHE A 91 -3.04 5.52 -1.71
CA PHE A 91 -1.72 6.02 -1.29
C PHE A 91 -0.72 4.87 -1.07
N VAL A 92 -1.12 3.82 -0.36
CA VAL A 92 -0.30 2.62 -0.13
C VAL A 92 0.05 1.93 -1.45
N HIS A 93 -0.91 1.81 -2.36
CA HIS A 93 -0.72 1.23 -3.70
C HIS A 93 0.35 1.99 -4.48
N GLU A 94 0.22 3.31 -4.56
CA GLU A 94 1.15 4.15 -5.32
C GLU A 94 2.52 4.30 -4.64
N GLU A 95 2.59 4.27 -3.31
CA GLU A 95 3.87 4.20 -2.60
C GLU A 95 4.58 2.88 -2.89
N TYR A 96 3.86 1.75 -2.87
CA TYR A 96 4.48 0.46 -3.18
C TYR A 96 5.09 0.42 -4.58
N HIS A 97 4.52 1.15 -5.52
CA HIS A 97 5.08 1.34 -6.85
C HIS A 97 6.46 2.06 -6.90
N TRP A 98 6.92 2.67 -5.80
CA TRP A 98 8.30 3.13 -5.69
C TRP A 98 9.24 2.04 -5.18
N TYR A 99 8.71 1.15 -4.33
CA TYR A 99 9.48 0.04 -3.76
C TYR A 99 9.79 -1.03 -4.80
N GLU A 100 8.79 -1.51 -5.54
CA GLU A 100 8.98 -2.58 -6.54
C GLU A 100 9.90 -2.13 -7.70
N THR A 101 9.89 -0.84 -8.06
CA THR A 101 10.76 -0.24 -9.07
C THR A 101 12.24 -0.33 -8.67
N ALA A 102 12.53 -0.35 -7.38
CA ALA A 102 13.88 -0.60 -6.87
C ALA A 102 14.28 -2.09 -6.86
N HIS A 103 13.33 -3.01 -7.12
CA HIS A 103 13.51 -4.47 -7.10
C HIS A 103 13.08 -5.11 -8.44
N PRO A 104 13.64 -4.70 -9.60
CA PRO A 104 13.19 -5.15 -10.90
C PRO A 104 13.46 -6.64 -11.15
N GLY A 105 14.54 -7.19 -10.56
CA GLY A 105 14.91 -8.60 -10.73
C GLY A 105 13.95 -9.53 -10.00
N GLU A 106 13.68 -9.22 -8.73
CA GLU A 106 12.74 -9.90 -7.85
C GLU A 106 11.33 -9.83 -8.43
N SER A 107 10.89 -8.64 -8.86
CA SER A 107 9.59 -8.43 -9.50
C SER A 107 9.45 -9.28 -10.76
N SER A 108 10.48 -9.31 -11.62
CA SER A 108 10.45 -10.13 -12.84
C SER A 108 10.38 -11.63 -12.55
N ALA A 109 11.10 -12.11 -11.54
CA ALA A 109 11.09 -13.50 -11.12
C ALA A 109 9.73 -13.91 -10.52
N ALA A 110 9.16 -13.07 -9.66
CA ALA A 110 7.82 -13.27 -9.09
C ALA A 110 6.75 -13.29 -10.18
N ILE A 111 6.80 -12.37 -11.14
CA ILE A 111 5.86 -12.34 -12.28
C ILE A 111 5.95 -13.63 -13.10
N ALA A 112 7.15 -14.14 -13.39
CA ALA A 112 7.30 -15.39 -14.15
C ALA A 112 6.66 -16.59 -13.42
N GLU A 113 6.79 -16.63 -12.10
CA GLU A 113 6.18 -17.67 -11.27
C GLU A 113 4.64 -17.52 -11.20
N LEU A 114 4.14 -16.31 -10.96
CA LEU A 114 2.70 -16.01 -10.96
C LEU A 114 2.05 -16.35 -12.30
N LYS A 115 2.74 -16.08 -13.43
CA LYS A 115 2.30 -16.47 -14.77
C LYS A 115 2.11 -17.98 -14.92
N THR A 116 2.95 -18.76 -14.25
CA THR A 116 2.87 -20.23 -14.28
C THR A 116 1.73 -20.73 -13.39
N ALA A 117 1.56 -20.16 -12.20
CA ALA A 117 0.53 -20.55 -11.24
C ALA A 117 -0.89 -20.10 -11.66
N PHE A 118 -1.01 -18.91 -12.22
CA PHE A 118 -2.28 -18.25 -12.56
C PHE A 118 -2.28 -17.78 -14.02
N PRO A 119 -2.29 -18.71 -15.00
CA PRO A 119 -2.11 -18.36 -16.40
C PRO A 119 -3.30 -17.56 -16.96
N ARG A 120 -3.01 -16.66 -17.91
CA ARG A 120 -3.97 -15.86 -18.70
C ARG A 120 -4.75 -14.83 -17.86
N LEU A 121 -4.05 -14.10 -17.01
CA LEU A 121 -4.62 -12.92 -16.36
C LEU A 121 -5.15 -11.92 -17.42
N PRO A 122 -6.32 -11.29 -17.21
CA PRO A 122 -6.89 -10.35 -18.17
C PRO A 122 -5.96 -9.17 -18.46
N VAL A 123 -6.11 -8.59 -19.65
CA VAL A 123 -5.38 -7.39 -20.10
C VAL A 123 -6.41 -6.36 -20.59
N GLY A 124 -6.25 -5.13 -20.15
CA GLY A 124 -7.11 -3.99 -20.48
C GLY A 124 -8.47 -4.01 -19.80
N GLY A 125 -9.30 -3.03 -20.17
CA GLY A 125 -10.61 -2.83 -19.57
C GLY A 125 -10.51 -2.53 -18.07
N LEU A 126 -11.54 -2.94 -17.33
CA LEU A 126 -11.58 -2.82 -15.88
C LEU A 126 -11.02 -4.06 -15.17
N ASP A 127 -10.75 -5.15 -15.88
CA ASP A 127 -10.33 -6.42 -15.27
C ASP A 127 -8.82 -6.56 -15.15
N GLY A 128 -8.06 -6.03 -16.10
CA GLY A 128 -6.61 -6.14 -16.17
C GLY A 128 -5.90 -4.79 -16.30
N ALA A 129 -4.57 -4.82 -16.29
CA ALA A 129 -3.74 -3.67 -16.61
C ALA A 129 -3.49 -3.54 -18.11
N SER A 130 -2.79 -2.49 -18.54
CA SER A 130 -2.58 -2.18 -19.97
C SER A 130 -1.92 -3.31 -20.77
N GLU A 131 -1.08 -4.10 -20.12
CA GLU A 131 -0.37 -5.24 -20.70
C GLU A 131 -0.36 -6.43 -19.73
N GLU A 132 -0.06 -7.62 -20.24
CA GLU A 132 0.01 -8.82 -19.41
C GLU A 132 1.05 -8.66 -18.29
N GLN A 133 2.25 -8.19 -18.63
CA GLN A 133 3.32 -7.97 -17.65
C GLN A 133 2.87 -7.05 -16.52
N ASN A 134 2.20 -5.94 -16.87
CA ASN A 134 1.66 -5.00 -15.90
C ASN A 134 0.55 -5.61 -15.07
N SER A 135 -0.24 -6.52 -15.63
CA SER A 135 -1.34 -7.17 -14.89
C SER A 135 -0.79 -8.06 -13.78
N TYR A 136 0.28 -8.83 -14.05
CA TYR A 136 0.95 -9.62 -13.01
C TYR A 136 1.74 -8.75 -12.02
N LEU A 137 2.31 -7.63 -12.47
CA LEU A 137 2.89 -6.65 -11.55
C LEU A 137 1.83 -6.18 -10.55
N HIS A 138 0.63 -5.86 -11.01
CA HIS A 138 -0.46 -5.43 -10.13
C HIS A 138 -0.98 -6.54 -9.20
N VAL A 139 -0.76 -7.84 -9.49
CA VAL A 139 -1.01 -8.90 -8.50
C VAL A 139 -0.09 -8.72 -7.29
N ILE A 140 1.18 -8.39 -7.51
CA ILE A 140 2.17 -8.16 -6.46
C ILE A 140 1.81 -6.87 -5.70
N VAL A 141 1.51 -5.79 -6.42
CA VAL A 141 1.13 -4.49 -5.83
C VAL A 141 -0.13 -4.60 -4.99
N CYS A 142 -1.21 -5.18 -5.54
CA CYS A 142 -2.48 -5.37 -4.80
C CYS A 142 -2.32 -6.32 -3.60
N TYR A 143 -1.43 -7.32 -3.68
CA TYR A 143 -1.11 -8.14 -2.51
C TYR A 143 -0.36 -7.34 -1.44
N ALA A 144 0.61 -6.52 -1.82
CA ALA A 144 1.34 -5.68 -0.88
C ALA A 144 0.42 -4.63 -0.23
N GLU A 145 -0.45 -4.01 -1.03
CA GLU A 145 -1.53 -3.13 -0.56
C GLU A 145 -2.44 -3.85 0.44
N TRP A 146 -2.91 -5.07 0.12
CA TRP A 146 -3.70 -5.90 1.02
C TRP A 146 -3.00 -6.09 2.38
N GLN A 147 -1.73 -6.51 2.37
CA GLN A 147 -0.98 -6.77 3.61
C GLN A 147 -0.81 -5.49 4.44
N LYS A 148 -0.46 -4.37 3.80
CA LYS A 148 -0.29 -3.11 4.53
C LYS A 148 -1.61 -2.56 5.05
N MET A 149 -2.69 -2.63 4.27
CA MET A 149 -4.02 -2.23 4.73
C MET A 149 -4.49 -3.07 5.93
N LYS A 150 -4.26 -4.39 5.93
CA LYS A 150 -4.54 -5.23 7.12
C LYS A 150 -3.78 -4.76 8.35
N ALA A 151 -2.51 -4.37 8.20
CA ALA A 151 -1.70 -3.88 9.31
C ALA A 151 -2.17 -2.49 9.82
N LEU A 152 -2.71 -1.64 8.94
CA LEU A 152 -3.16 -0.29 9.29
C LEU A 152 -4.55 -0.26 9.92
N VAL A 153 -5.52 -0.94 9.29
CA VAL A 153 -6.95 -0.79 9.61
C VAL A 153 -7.61 -2.07 10.12
N GLY A 154 -6.84 -3.16 10.22
CA GLY A 154 -7.34 -4.48 10.58
C GLY A 154 -7.92 -5.25 9.39
N ALA A 155 -8.00 -6.58 9.54
CA ALA A 155 -8.33 -7.49 8.44
C ALA A 155 -9.73 -7.27 7.86
N GLU A 156 -10.75 -7.07 8.70
CA GLU A 156 -12.12 -6.85 8.24
C GLU A 156 -12.24 -5.59 7.38
N LYS A 157 -11.65 -4.47 7.84
CA LYS A 157 -11.74 -3.22 7.11
C LYS A 157 -10.92 -3.23 5.83
N ALA A 158 -9.73 -3.84 5.86
CA ALA A 158 -8.93 -4.06 4.66
C ALA A 158 -9.69 -4.91 3.62
N HIS A 159 -10.40 -5.95 4.06
CA HIS A 159 -11.23 -6.76 3.18
C HIS A 159 -12.32 -5.94 2.49
N GLU A 160 -13.04 -5.09 3.22
CA GLU A 160 -14.07 -4.22 2.61
C GLU A 160 -13.51 -3.28 1.54
N VAL A 161 -12.35 -2.68 1.78
CA VAL A 161 -11.68 -1.78 0.83
C VAL A 161 -11.31 -2.52 -0.46
N MET A 162 -10.78 -3.72 -0.32
CA MET A 162 -10.28 -4.51 -1.44
C MET A 162 -11.42 -5.18 -2.21
N GLU A 163 -12.52 -5.52 -1.54
CA GLU A 163 -13.80 -5.87 -2.17
C GLU A 163 -14.36 -4.73 -3.00
N PHE A 164 -14.29 -3.49 -2.49
CA PHE A 164 -14.68 -2.31 -3.25
C PHE A 164 -13.84 -2.18 -4.53
N TRP A 165 -12.52 -2.27 -4.41
CA TRP A 165 -11.64 -2.18 -5.59
C TRP A 165 -11.84 -3.31 -6.58
N ALA A 166 -12.11 -4.53 -6.10
CA ALA A 166 -12.48 -5.67 -6.93
C ALA A 166 -13.77 -5.47 -7.74
N GLY A 167 -14.56 -4.44 -7.44
CA GLY A 167 -15.72 -3.99 -8.24
C GLY A 167 -15.44 -2.79 -9.16
N ASP A 168 -14.33 -2.08 -8.98
CA ASP A 168 -14.04 -0.79 -9.62
C ASP A 168 -13.05 -0.91 -10.79
N HIS A 169 -11.80 -1.30 -10.51
CA HIS A 169 -10.71 -1.43 -11.48
C HIS A 169 -9.80 -2.59 -11.09
N TYR A 170 -8.98 -3.10 -12.02
CA TYR A 170 -8.18 -4.32 -11.81
C TYR A 170 -8.99 -5.47 -11.20
N ARG A 171 -10.26 -5.59 -11.59
CA ARG A 171 -11.26 -6.41 -10.89
C ARG A 171 -10.82 -7.86 -10.75
N ALA A 172 -10.30 -8.46 -11.83
CA ALA A 172 -9.81 -9.83 -11.80
C ALA A 172 -8.53 -9.99 -10.98
N ILE A 173 -7.70 -8.96 -10.92
CA ILE A 173 -6.45 -8.94 -10.13
C ILE A 173 -6.76 -8.88 -8.64
N TYR A 174 -7.61 -7.94 -8.19
CA TYR A 174 -8.04 -7.88 -6.79
C TYR A 174 -8.74 -9.17 -6.36
N ARG A 175 -9.61 -9.74 -7.21
CA ARG A 175 -10.25 -11.05 -6.94
C ARG A 175 -9.23 -12.18 -6.80
N LEU A 176 -8.23 -12.23 -7.69
CA LEU A 176 -7.16 -13.21 -7.58
C LEU A 176 -6.43 -13.09 -6.24
N VAL A 177 -6.10 -11.87 -5.79
CA VAL A 177 -5.43 -11.66 -4.49
C VAL A 177 -6.32 -12.08 -3.33
N LEU A 178 -7.62 -11.73 -3.35
CA LEU A 178 -8.60 -12.11 -2.32
C LEU A 178 -8.77 -13.64 -2.22
N ASP A 179 -8.99 -14.29 -3.36
CA ASP A 179 -9.35 -15.72 -3.42
C ASP A 179 -8.13 -16.64 -3.21
N HIS A 180 -6.93 -16.14 -3.52
CA HIS A 180 -5.68 -16.91 -3.51
C HIS A 180 -4.56 -16.25 -2.69
N GLU A 181 -4.92 -15.52 -1.63
CA GLU A 181 -3.98 -14.76 -0.79
C GLU A 181 -2.73 -15.57 -0.41
N ALA A 182 -2.92 -16.79 0.11
CA ALA A 182 -1.81 -17.63 0.57
C ALA A 182 -0.84 -17.99 -0.57
N ALA A 183 -1.36 -18.38 -1.73
CA ALA A 183 -0.54 -18.79 -2.87
C ALA A 183 0.19 -17.61 -3.52
N VAL A 184 -0.49 -16.45 -3.65
CA VAL A 184 0.16 -15.21 -4.10
C VAL A 184 1.24 -14.80 -3.10
N GLY A 185 0.92 -14.85 -1.81
CA GLY A 185 1.81 -14.48 -0.74
C GLY A 185 3.07 -15.33 -0.69
N GLU A 186 2.97 -16.65 -0.88
CA GLU A 186 4.15 -17.52 -0.97
C GLU A 186 5.13 -17.05 -2.05
N VAL A 187 4.64 -16.63 -3.22
CA VAL A 187 5.49 -16.10 -4.29
C VAL A 187 6.11 -14.77 -3.88
N VAL A 188 5.30 -13.80 -3.41
CA VAL A 188 5.79 -12.47 -3.01
C VAL A 188 6.84 -12.57 -1.90
N HIS A 189 6.62 -13.42 -0.89
CA HIS A 189 7.57 -13.64 0.21
C HIS A 189 8.86 -14.32 -0.25
N ARG A 190 8.76 -15.31 -1.14
CA ARG A 190 9.94 -16.02 -1.67
C ARG A 190 10.89 -15.08 -2.42
N HIS A 191 10.34 -14.11 -3.14
CA HIS A 191 11.10 -13.09 -3.86
C HIS A 191 11.35 -11.82 -3.04
N GLN A 192 11.05 -11.83 -1.73
CA GLN A 192 11.33 -10.72 -0.81
C GLN A 192 10.69 -9.38 -1.20
N LEU A 193 9.51 -9.43 -1.80
CA LEU A 193 8.80 -8.26 -2.34
C LEU A 193 7.86 -7.59 -1.32
N LEU A 194 8.13 -7.73 -0.02
CA LEU A 194 7.47 -6.92 1.01
C LEU A 194 8.53 -6.11 1.79
N PRO A 195 8.31 -4.80 1.98
CA PRO A 195 9.17 -3.98 2.83
C PRO A 195 9.29 -4.60 4.22
N GLN A 196 10.54 -4.74 4.68
CA GLN A 196 10.82 -5.15 6.05
C GLN A 196 10.81 -3.90 6.95
N PRO A 197 10.21 -3.98 8.15
CA PRO A 197 10.35 -2.92 9.17
C PRO A 197 11.78 -2.80 9.70
#